data_AF-A0A1X6P0X1-F1
#
_entry.id   AF-A0A1X6P0X1-F1
#
_cell.length_a   1.000
_cell.length_b   1.000
_cell.length_c   1.000
_cell.angle_alpha   90.00
_cell.angle_beta   90.00
_cell.angle_gamma   90.00
#
_symmetry.space_group_name_H-M   'P 1'
#
loop_
_entity.id
_entity.type
_entity.pdbx_description
1 polymer ?
#
loop_
_entity_poly.entity_id
_entity_poly.type
_entity_poly.pdbx_seq_one_letter_code
_entity_poly.pdbx_strand_id
1 'polypeptide(L)'
;MQALAAEAAVDARHFRELVIDAETHVDIVKLRLAARGGVPDSARAHVWPYLLGVWAPEKFDELTARRRMQEDYTAALSIALDVTGPGGSGIDSDTARRVRAELKRRASRDSTALVPPDRYLDVARVVAAQLSTAAEAAADNDDRPSYEYSPGMVTLASQLVVVCETEVEAYHCYASLMRRHERLFTTDGLAAATGRFLMLFRVLQPELYEAFESEEVDARAWVPAWLQGLLGRQLPTECSRRLWDTYLTGVDVEGEGEGLDLHPYVCLAILDCMQEQLLEVEAPEMLAVLAHLPELDMDQCITRACNYRDDVKGRGLL
;
A
#
# COMPACT_ATOMS: atom_id res chain seq x y z
N MET A 1 -23.14 -12.38 -15.97
CA MET A 1 -23.50 -11.14 -15.24
C MET A 1 -24.40 -11.38 -14.03
N GLN A 2 -25.57 -12.02 -14.13
CA GLN A 2 -26.47 -12.18 -12.97
C GLN A 2 -25.89 -13.05 -11.82
N ALA A 3 -25.13 -14.10 -12.13
CA ALA A 3 -24.49 -14.95 -11.11
C ALA A 3 -23.35 -14.23 -10.37
N LEU A 4 -22.44 -13.58 -11.10
CA LEU A 4 -21.36 -12.75 -10.53
C LEU A 4 -21.90 -11.59 -9.67
N ALA A 5 -22.99 -10.95 -10.09
CA ALA A 5 -23.64 -9.90 -9.30
C ALA A 5 -24.32 -10.44 -8.03
N ALA A 6 -24.84 -11.66 -8.08
CA ALA A 6 -25.43 -12.31 -6.91
C ALA A 6 -24.36 -12.75 -5.91
N GLU A 7 -23.23 -13.28 -6.38
CA GLU A 7 -22.07 -13.65 -5.56
C GLU A 7 -21.44 -12.43 -4.89
N ALA A 8 -21.16 -11.36 -5.65
CA ALA A 8 -20.68 -10.08 -5.09
C ALA A 8 -21.66 -9.46 -4.08
N ALA A 9 -22.97 -9.64 -4.28
CA ALA A 9 -23.98 -9.17 -3.33
C ALA A 9 -24.04 -10.02 -2.04
N VAL A 10 -23.73 -11.31 -2.12
CA VAL A 10 -23.60 -12.21 -0.96
C VAL A 10 -22.35 -11.85 -0.17
N ASP A 11 -21.22 -11.62 -0.84
CA ASP A 11 -19.96 -11.23 -0.19
C ASP A 11 -20.09 -9.85 0.48
N ALA A 12 -20.71 -8.87 -0.19
CA ALA A 12 -20.96 -7.56 0.40
C ALA A 12 -21.89 -7.62 1.62
N ARG A 13 -22.85 -8.56 1.64
CA ARG A 13 -23.69 -8.79 2.82
C ARG A 13 -22.89 -9.43 3.96
N HIS A 14 -22.02 -10.38 3.65
CA HIS A 14 -21.17 -11.02 4.66
C HIS A 14 -20.29 -10.02 5.40
N PHE A 15 -19.59 -9.12 4.69
CA PHE A 15 -18.77 -8.07 5.34
C PHE A 15 -19.61 -7.06 6.11
N ARG A 16 -20.81 -6.74 5.62
CA ARG A 16 -21.76 -5.89 6.35
C ARG A 16 -22.16 -6.52 7.68
N GLU A 17 -22.50 -7.81 7.69
CA GLU A 17 -22.84 -8.53 8.92
C GLU A 17 -21.65 -8.60 9.89
N LEU A 18 -20.44 -8.84 9.39
CA LEU A 18 -19.23 -8.93 10.22
C LEU A 18 -18.81 -7.61 10.86
N VAL A 19 -18.98 -6.49 10.15
CA VAL A 19 -18.44 -5.19 10.59
C VAL A 19 -19.52 -4.17 10.85
N ILE A 20 -20.43 -3.92 9.91
CA ILE A 20 -21.39 -2.81 9.99
C ILE A 20 -22.50 -3.15 10.99
N ASP A 21 -23.12 -4.33 10.85
CA ASP A 21 -24.26 -4.75 11.67
C ASP A 21 -23.82 -5.36 13.03
N ALA A 22 -22.52 -5.55 13.23
CA ALA A 22 -21.97 -5.95 14.52
C ALA A 22 -22.22 -4.85 15.57
N GLU A 23 -23.10 -5.08 16.55
CA GLU A 23 -23.51 -4.04 17.50
C GLU A 23 -22.45 -3.71 18.55
N THR A 24 -21.69 -4.71 19.02
CA THR A 24 -20.78 -4.55 20.17
C THR A 24 -19.34 -4.94 19.89
N HIS A 25 -19.10 -5.89 18.98
CA HIS A 25 -17.79 -6.49 18.77
C HIS A 25 -17.63 -7.03 17.35
N VAL A 26 -16.48 -6.74 16.72
CA VAL A 26 -16.09 -7.25 15.40
C VAL A 26 -15.14 -8.43 15.56
N ASP A 27 -15.49 -9.59 15.00
CA ASP A 27 -14.63 -10.78 15.01
C ASP A 27 -13.47 -10.61 14.00
N ILE A 28 -12.34 -10.11 14.47
CA ILE A 28 -11.16 -9.81 13.64
C ILE A 28 -10.60 -11.05 12.94
N VAL A 29 -10.69 -12.22 13.57
CA VAL A 29 -10.18 -13.47 12.99
C VAL A 29 -11.02 -13.86 11.78
N LYS A 30 -12.34 -13.84 11.90
CA LYS A 30 -13.24 -14.07 10.76
C LYS A 30 -13.09 -12.99 9.70
N LEU A 31 -12.96 -11.72 10.10
CA LEU A 31 -12.78 -10.61 9.18
C LEU A 31 -11.51 -10.79 8.33
N ARG A 32 -10.39 -11.15 8.94
CA ARG A 32 -9.13 -11.43 8.24
C ARG A 32 -9.27 -12.62 7.31
N LEU A 33 -9.89 -13.71 7.76
CA LEU A 33 -10.09 -14.90 6.92
C LEU A 33 -10.94 -14.58 5.68
N ALA A 34 -12.02 -13.82 5.84
CA ALA A 34 -12.87 -13.39 4.74
C ALA A 34 -12.12 -12.45 3.78
N ALA A 35 -11.39 -11.45 4.32
CA ALA A 35 -10.68 -10.45 3.51
C ALA A 35 -9.56 -11.04 2.64
N ARG A 36 -9.03 -12.24 2.96
CA ARG A 36 -8.06 -12.93 2.08
C ARG A 36 -8.63 -13.24 0.69
N GLY A 37 -9.94 -13.48 0.60
CA GLY A 37 -10.65 -13.70 -0.66
C GLY A 37 -10.99 -12.40 -1.43
N GLY A 38 -10.65 -11.24 -0.88
CA GLY A 38 -11.01 -9.94 -1.42
C GLY A 38 -12.17 -9.29 -0.64
N VAL A 39 -12.17 -7.96 -0.61
CA VAL A 39 -13.21 -7.16 0.05
C VAL A 39 -13.96 -6.37 -1.01
N PRO A 40 -15.30 -6.44 -1.06
CA PRO A 40 -16.08 -5.64 -2.00
C PRO A 40 -15.87 -4.13 -1.79
N ASP A 41 -15.86 -3.35 -2.88
CA ASP A 41 -15.67 -1.89 -2.85
C ASP A 41 -16.48 -1.17 -1.78
N SER A 42 -17.77 -1.49 -1.70
CA SER A 42 -18.71 -0.88 -0.74
C SER A 42 -18.37 -1.15 0.74
N ALA A 43 -17.57 -2.17 1.03
CA ALA A 43 -17.20 -2.57 2.39
C ALA A 43 -15.81 -2.08 2.80
N ARG A 44 -14.90 -1.74 1.87
CA ARG A 44 -13.49 -1.42 2.20
C ARG A 44 -13.35 -0.27 3.20
N ALA A 45 -14.16 0.77 3.09
CA ALA A 45 -14.17 1.91 4.02
C ALA A 45 -14.39 1.48 5.48
N HIS A 46 -15.16 0.43 5.70
CA HIS A 46 -15.46 -0.10 7.03
C HIS A 46 -14.50 -1.22 7.44
N VAL A 47 -13.93 -1.96 6.49
CA VAL A 47 -13.10 -3.14 6.76
C VAL A 47 -11.62 -2.79 6.93
N TRP A 48 -11.06 -1.97 6.05
CA TRP A 48 -9.63 -1.65 6.03
C TRP A 48 -9.14 -1.01 7.34
N PRO A 49 -9.85 -0.06 7.96
CA PRO A 49 -9.41 0.50 9.23
C PRO A 49 -9.31 -0.53 10.38
N TYR A 50 -10.17 -1.55 10.41
CA TYR A 50 -10.04 -2.66 11.37
C TYR A 50 -8.86 -3.58 11.03
N LEU A 51 -8.64 -3.88 9.74
CA LEU A 51 -7.50 -4.69 9.32
C LEU A 51 -6.16 -4.01 9.62
N LEU A 52 -6.12 -2.68 9.54
CA LEU A 52 -4.98 -1.83 9.89
C LEU A 52 -4.85 -1.56 11.40
N GLY A 53 -5.74 -2.12 12.23
CA GLY A 53 -5.70 -1.94 13.69
C GLY A 53 -6.00 -0.52 14.18
N VAL A 54 -6.67 0.30 13.34
CA VAL A 54 -7.09 1.66 13.71
C VAL A 54 -8.33 1.63 14.60
N TRP A 55 -9.32 0.80 14.25
CA TRP A 55 -10.46 0.53 15.11
C TRP A 55 -10.20 -0.69 15.99
N ALA A 56 -10.50 -0.53 17.28
CA ALA A 56 -10.55 -1.66 18.20
C ALA A 56 -11.72 -2.58 17.85
N PRO A 57 -11.63 -3.90 18.12
CA PRO A 57 -12.72 -4.84 17.90
C PRO A 57 -13.99 -4.47 18.65
N GLU A 58 -13.85 -3.89 19.85
CA GLU A 58 -14.96 -3.47 20.70
C GLU A 58 -15.49 -2.08 20.32
N LYS A 59 -16.80 -1.98 20.11
CA LYS A 59 -17.43 -0.75 19.59
C LYS A 59 -17.87 0.26 20.64
N PHE A 60 -17.85 -0.08 21.92
CA PHE A 60 -18.48 0.73 22.97
C PHE A 60 -17.85 2.11 23.17
N ASP A 61 -16.59 2.30 22.75
CA ASP A 61 -15.83 3.55 22.93
C ASP A 61 -15.51 4.29 21.61
N GLU A 62 -16.13 3.93 20.48
CA GLU A 62 -15.79 4.50 19.17
C GLU A 62 -15.87 6.04 19.13
N LEU A 63 -16.83 6.66 19.82
CA LEU A 63 -16.95 8.13 19.86
C LEU A 63 -15.75 8.77 20.57
N THR A 64 -15.30 8.18 21.67
CA THR A 64 -14.11 8.64 22.40
C THR A 64 -12.86 8.43 21.57
N ALA A 65 -12.75 7.27 20.89
CA ALA A 65 -11.64 6.98 19.98
C ALA A 65 -11.59 7.97 18.80
N ARG A 66 -12.73 8.27 18.15
CA ARG A 66 -12.82 9.30 17.09
C ARG A 66 -12.31 10.65 17.56
N ARG A 67 -12.67 11.06 18.78
CA ARG A 67 -12.21 12.33 19.35
C ARG A 67 -10.68 12.33 19.57
N ARG A 68 -10.12 11.27 20.13
CA ARG A 68 -8.67 11.13 20.32
C ARG A 68 -7.93 11.18 18.98
N MET A 69 -8.40 10.40 18.00
CA MET A 69 -7.83 10.40 16.66
C MET A 69 -7.84 11.79 16.01
N GLN A 70 -8.90 12.56 16.22
CA GLN A 70 -9.00 13.95 15.74
C GLN A 70 -7.98 14.86 16.44
N GLU A 71 -7.84 14.75 17.76
CA GLU A 71 -6.87 15.51 18.55
C GLU A 71 -5.43 15.18 18.12
N ASP A 72 -5.10 13.89 17.97
CA ASP A 72 -3.79 13.41 17.51
C ASP A 72 -3.47 13.90 16.09
N TYR A 73 -4.45 13.82 15.17
CA TYR A 73 -4.25 14.29 13.80
C TYR A 73 -4.06 15.81 13.74
N THR A 74 -4.82 16.56 14.53
CA THR A 74 -4.65 18.02 14.61
C THR A 74 -3.26 18.39 15.15
N ALA A 75 -2.75 17.66 16.14
CA ALA A 75 -1.38 17.86 16.64
C ALA A 75 -0.33 17.55 15.55
N ALA A 76 -0.46 16.40 14.87
CA ALA A 76 0.43 16.02 13.77
C ALA A 76 0.45 17.04 12.62
N LEU A 77 -0.73 17.57 12.27
CA LEU A 77 -0.85 18.59 11.24
C LEU A 77 -0.28 19.94 11.69
N SER A 78 -0.40 20.30 12.98
CA SER A 78 0.24 21.51 13.52
C SER A 78 1.74 21.46 13.33
N ILE A 79 2.38 20.34 13.66
CA ILE A 79 3.82 20.14 13.45
C ILE A 79 4.18 20.38 11.97
N ALA A 80 3.41 19.78 11.06
CA ALA A 80 3.62 19.96 9.61
C ALA A 80 3.39 21.40 9.10
N LEU A 81 2.65 22.23 9.86
CA LEU A 81 2.40 23.64 9.56
C LEU A 81 3.45 24.56 10.20
N ASP A 82 3.88 24.28 11.43
CA ASP A 82 4.78 25.09 12.24
C ASP A 82 6.22 25.13 11.69
N VAL A 83 6.63 24.12 10.91
CA VAL A 83 7.90 24.10 10.16
C VAL A 83 8.04 25.31 9.19
N THR A 84 6.96 26.03 8.87
CA THR A 84 6.96 27.14 7.88
C THR A 84 7.22 28.56 8.42
N GLY A 85 7.42 28.74 9.74
CA GLY A 85 7.76 30.04 10.34
C GLY A 85 6.61 31.08 10.36
N PRO A 86 6.82 32.30 10.92
CA PRO A 86 5.74 33.20 11.38
C PRO A 86 4.87 33.87 10.30
N GLY A 87 4.97 33.45 9.04
CA GLY A 87 4.23 34.04 7.91
C GLY A 87 3.67 33.03 6.91
N GLY A 88 3.68 31.73 7.23
CA GLY A 88 3.35 30.66 6.29
C GLY A 88 1.84 30.42 6.10
N SER A 89 1.33 30.66 4.89
CA SER A 89 0.04 30.12 4.48
C SER A 89 0.15 28.61 4.20
N GLY A 90 -0.22 27.78 5.17
CA GLY A 90 -0.47 26.34 4.95
C GLY A 90 0.76 25.43 4.93
N ILE A 91 0.47 24.11 4.90
CA ILE A 91 1.33 22.91 4.93
C ILE A 91 2.70 23.17 4.31
N ASP A 92 3.79 22.53 4.80
CA ASP A 92 5.09 22.49 4.11
C ASP A 92 4.90 22.58 2.58
N SER A 93 5.12 23.80 2.07
CA SER A 93 4.65 24.24 0.76
C SER A 93 5.30 23.39 -0.33
N ASP A 94 6.48 22.85 -0.03
CA ASP A 94 7.21 21.96 -0.91
C ASP A 94 6.58 20.57 -0.99
N THR A 95 6.34 19.91 0.14
CA THR A 95 5.66 18.59 0.16
C THR A 95 4.29 18.66 -0.50
N ALA A 96 3.46 19.65 -0.16
CA ALA A 96 2.12 19.79 -0.75
C ALA A 96 2.19 20.03 -2.27
N ARG A 97 3.18 20.79 -2.76
CA ARG A 97 3.42 21.02 -4.19
C ARG A 97 3.86 19.73 -4.89
N ARG A 98 4.78 18.96 -4.30
CA ARG A 98 5.25 17.68 -4.85
C ARG A 98 4.12 16.66 -4.94
N VAL A 99 3.32 16.51 -3.88
CA VAL A 99 2.14 15.63 -3.84
C VAL A 99 1.14 16.00 -4.95
N ARG A 100 0.79 17.28 -5.08
CA ARG A 100 -0.15 17.73 -6.12
C ARG A 100 0.39 17.48 -7.53
N ALA A 101 1.68 17.71 -7.78
CA ALA A 101 2.29 17.45 -9.07
C ALA A 101 2.24 15.95 -9.43
N GLU A 102 2.50 15.08 -8.45
CA GLU A 102 2.39 13.62 -8.57
C GLU A 102 0.98 13.18 -8.95
N LEU A 103 -0.03 13.64 -8.21
CA LEU A 103 -1.44 13.29 -8.44
C LEU A 103 -1.94 13.78 -9.81
N LYS A 104 -1.59 15.01 -10.21
CA LYS A 104 -1.91 15.53 -11.55
C LYS A 104 -1.31 14.69 -12.66
N ARG A 105 -0.04 14.27 -12.51
CA ARG A 105 0.64 13.41 -13.50
C ARG A 105 -0.05 12.06 -13.65
N ARG A 106 -0.57 11.49 -12.55
CA ARG A 106 -1.34 10.23 -12.59
C ARG A 106 -2.70 10.40 -13.26
N ALA A 107 -3.44 11.44 -12.88
CA ALA A 107 -4.75 11.74 -13.48
C ALA A 107 -4.69 11.98 -15.00
N SER A 108 -3.56 12.48 -15.52
CA SER A 108 -3.40 12.64 -16.97
C SER A 108 -3.17 11.35 -17.75
N ARG A 109 -2.78 10.26 -17.07
CA ARG A 109 -2.44 8.97 -17.70
C ARG A 109 -3.58 7.94 -17.62
N ASP A 110 -4.49 8.11 -16.66
CA ASP A 110 -5.60 7.20 -16.41
C ASP A 110 -6.91 8.01 -16.34
N SER A 111 -7.86 7.69 -17.23
CA SER A 111 -9.19 8.32 -17.28
C SER A 111 -10.00 8.11 -16.00
N THR A 112 -9.61 7.14 -15.17
CA THR A 112 -10.19 6.88 -13.85
C THR A 112 -9.20 7.32 -12.79
N ALA A 113 -8.99 8.63 -12.66
CA ALA A 113 -8.15 9.18 -11.61
C ALA A 113 -8.61 8.64 -10.25
N LEU A 114 -7.76 7.81 -9.62
CA LEU A 114 -8.06 7.16 -8.33
C LEU A 114 -8.53 8.18 -7.29
N VAL A 115 -7.85 9.32 -7.23
CA VAL A 115 -8.13 10.42 -6.29
C VAL A 115 -8.85 11.56 -7.01
N PRO A 116 -10.06 11.94 -6.58
CA PRO A 116 -10.73 13.15 -7.06
C PRO A 116 -9.90 14.43 -6.78
N PRO A 117 -9.90 15.44 -7.68
CA PRO A 117 -9.09 16.66 -7.50
C PRO A 117 -9.34 17.43 -6.20
N ASP A 118 -10.57 17.38 -5.67
CA ASP A 118 -10.97 17.98 -4.40
C ASP A 118 -10.34 17.29 -3.18
N ARG A 119 -9.93 16.02 -3.32
CA ARG A 119 -9.25 15.21 -2.28
C ARG A 119 -7.72 15.34 -2.33
N TYR A 120 -7.14 16.10 -3.26
CA TYR A 120 -5.67 16.24 -3.39
C TYR A 120 -5.02 16.89 -2.17
N LEU A 121 -5.75 17.79 -1.50
CA LEU A 121 -5.26 18.45 -0.29
C LEU A 121 -5.18 17.46 0.87
N ASP A 122 -6.14 16.55 0.98
CA ASP A 122 -6.21 15.53 2.02
C ASP A 122 -4.97 14.61 1.93
N VAL A 123 -4.64 14.15 0.73
CA VAL A 123 -3.40 13.36 0.49
C VAL A 123 -2.15 14.15 0.89
N ALA A 124 -2.09 15.45 0.54
CA ALA A 124 -0.95 16.28 0.88
C ALA A 124 -0.79 16.46 2.41
N ARG A 125 -1.90 16.65 3.14
CA ARG A 125 -1.87 16.78 4.60
C ARG A 125 -1.50 15.47 5.28
N VAL A 126 -2.06 14.35 4.85
CA VAL A 126 -1.73 13.01 5.39
C VAL A 126 -0.23 12.72 5.23
N VAL A 127 0.33 12.96 4.04
CA VAL A 127 1.75 12.74 3.78
C VAL A 127 2.63 13.70 4.58
N ALA A 128 2.27 14.98 4.64
CA ALA A 128 3.04 15.97 5.39
C ALA A 128 3.03 15.69 6.91
N ALA A 129 1.86 15.39 7.49
CA ALA A 129 1.72 15.02 8.89
C ALA A 129 2.55 13.77 9.22
N GLN A 130 2.57 12.75 8.35
CA GLN A 130 3.41 11.57 8.56
C GLN A 130 4.90 11.89 8.51
N LEU A 131 5.36 12.69 7.54
CA LEU A 131 6.77 13.05 7.42
C LEU A 131 7.25 13.84 8.64
N SER A 132 6.46 14.82 9.07
CA SER A 132 6.79 15.65 10.24
C SER A 132 6.82 14.85 11.53
N THR A 133 5.81 14.01 11.78
CA THR A 133 5.79 13.15 12.98
C THR A 133 6.89 12.10 12.99
N ALA A 134 7.24 11.53 11.83
CA ALA A 134 8.37 10.60 11.72
C ALA A 134 9.71 11.29 11.97
N ALA A 135 9.89 12.52 11.46
CA ALA A 135 11.11 13.31 11.69
C ALA A 135 11.30 13.66 13.16
N GLU A 136 10.25 14.07 13.87
CA GLU A 136 10.30 14.30 15.32
C GLU A 136 10.61 13.01 16.09
N ALA A 137 9.93 11.91 15.76
CA ALA A 137 10.15 10.63 16.42
C ALA A 137 11.58 10.08 16.21
N ALA A 138 12.20 10.36 15.05
CA ALA A 138 13.59 10.01 14.78
C ALA A 138 14.58 10.94 15.49
N ALA A 139 14.22 12.20 15.76
CA ALA A 139 15.06 13.12 16.54
C ALA A 139 15.14 12.72 18.03
N ASP A 140 14.08 12.10 18.55
CA ASP A 140 14.01 11.64 19.95
C ASP A 140 14.63 10.24 20.18
N ASN A 141 14.86 9.47 19.10
CA ASN A 141 15.37 8.09 19.20
C ASN A 141 16.24 7.72 17.98
N ASP A 142 17.55 7.57 18.21
CA ASP A 142 18.52 7.21 17.16
C ASP A 142 18.21 5.88 16.44
N ASP A 143 17.45 4.97 17.05
CA ASP A 143 17.06 3.69 16.44
C ASP A 143 15.85 3.80 15.49
N ARG A 144 15.13 4.94 15.49
CA ARG A 144 13.99 5.17 14.60
C ARG A 144 14.48 5.50 13.18
N PRO A 145 13.92 4.86 12.14
CA PRO A 145 14.32 5.15 10.76
C PRO A 145 13.95 6.59 10.38
N SER A 146 14.94 7.38 9.98
CA SER A 146 14.73 8.68 9.35
C SER A 146 14.58 8.51 7.83
N TYR A 147 13.51 9.06 7.27
CA TYR A 147 13.21 8.97 5.85
C TYR A 147 12.61 10.27 5.31
N GLU A 148 12.83 10.54 4.02
CA GLU A 148 12.35 11.73 3.33
C GLU A 148 11.19 11.42 2.37
N TYR A 149 10.56 12.46 1.84
CA TYR A 149 9.51 12.36 0.84
C TYR A 149 9.90 11.45 -0.33
N SER A 150 9.03 10.50 -0.67
CA SER A 150 9.11 9.69 -1.89
C SER A 150 7.75 9.66 -2.61
N PRO A 151 7.70 9.61 -3.96
CA PRO A 151 6.46 9.36 -4.72
C PRO A 151 5.72 8.08 -4.29
N GLY A 152 6.42 7.09 -3.72
CA GLY A 152 5.81 5.91 -3.12
C GLY A 152 4.79 6.26 -2.03
N MET A 153 5.11 7.22 -1.17
CA MET A 153 4.23 7.70 -0.09
C MET A 153 2.91 8.26 -0.62
N VAL A 154 2.97 9.01 -1.71
CA VAL A 154 1.77 9.54 -2.37
C VAL A 154 0.88 8.40 -2.88
N THR A 155 1.48 7.34 -3.43
CA THR A 155 0.75 6.14 -3.88
C THR A 155 -0.01 5.51 -2.73
N LEU A 156 0.67 5.28 -1.62
CA LEU A 156 0.09 4.61 -0.46
C LEU A 156 -1.02 5.46 0.18
N ALA A 157 -0.76 6.74 0.41
CA ALA A 157 -1.74 7.67 0.99
C ALA A 157 -2.96 7.84 0.08
N SER A 158 -2.79 7.84 -1.24
CA SER A 158 -3.90 7.96 -2.20
C SER A 158 -4.91 6.82 -2.07
N GLN A 159 -4.45 5.57 -1.90
CA GLN A 159 -5.34 4.42 -1.73
C GLN A 159 -6.22 4.59 -0.47
N LEU A 160 -5.60 4.99 0.64
CA LEU A 160 -6.29 5.13 1.93
C LEU A 160 -7.22 6.35 1.95
N VAL A 161 -6.81 7.49 1.39
CA VAL A 161 -7.67 8.68 1.28
C VAL A 161 -8.88 8.41 0.41
N VAL A 162 -8.79 7.55 -0.59
CA VAL A 162 -9.95 7.24 -1.45
C VAL A 162 -10.90 6.25 -0.79
N VAL A 163 -10.39 5.38 0.07
CA VAL A 163 -11.19 4.35 0.75
C VAL A 163 -11.80 4.84 2.06
N CYS A 164 -11.06 5.57 2.90
CA CYS A 164 -11.51 5.95 4.23
C CYS A 164 -12.55 7.08 4.18
N GLU A 165 -13.49 7.08 5.13
CA GLU A 165 -14.60 8.04 5.14
C GLU A 165 -14.14 9.47 5.44
N THR A 166 -13.08 9.59 6.24
CA THR A 166 -12.57 10.89 6.70
C THR A 166 -11.06 10.99 6.49
N GLU A 167 -10.56 12.23 6.34
CA GLU A 167 -9.12 12.53 6.28
C GLU A 167 -8.40 12.05 7.55
N VAL A 168 -9.04 12.17 8.72
CA VAL A 168 -8.51 11.75 10.02
C VAL A 168 -8.29 10.23 10.04
N GLU A 169 -9.31 9.46 9.65
CA GLU A 169 -9.20 8.00 9.59
C GLU A 169 -8.14 7.58 8.56
N ALA A 170 -8.09 8.24 7.40
CA ALA A 170 -7.06 8.00 6.39
C ALA A 170 -5.64 8.23 6.94
N TYR A 171 -5.43 9.27 7.75
CA TYR A 171 -4.15 9.52 8.40
C TYR A 171 -3.75 8.39 9.35
N HIS A 172 -4.65 7.94 10.23
CA HIS A 172 -4.34 6.88 11.18
C HIS A 172 -4.12 5.53 10.48
N CYS A 173 -4.90 5.22 9.45
CA CYS A 173 -4.68 4.08 8.56
C CYS A 173 -3.29 4.15 7.91
N TYR A 174 -2.91 5.34 7.43
CA TYR A 174 -1.63 5.56 6.76
C TYR A 174 -0.46 5.44 7.74
N ALA A 175 -0.55 6.05 8.91
CA ALA A 175 0.44 5.92 9.98
C ALA A 175 0.60 4.47 10.43
N SER A 176 -0.50 3.72 10.53
CA SER A 176 -0.47 2.30 10.87
C SER A 176 0.27 1.46 9.82
N LEU A 177 -0.02 1.68 8.54
CA LEU A 177 0.68 1.04 7.42
C LEU A 177 2.18 1.41 7.43
N MET A 178 2.49 2.69 7.61
CA MET A 178 3.87 3.19 7.58
C MET A 178 4.74 2.59 8.68
N ARG A 179 4.23 2.30 9.88
CA ARG A 179 4.99 1.60 10.94
C ARG A 179 5.64 0.28 10.49
N ARG A 180 5.09 -0.37 9.46
CA ARG A 180 5.59 -1.65 8.92
C ARG A 180 6.37 -1.49 7.63
N HIS A 181 6.10 -0.41 6.92
CA HIS A 181 6.59 -0.18 5.55
C HIS A 181 7.66 0.92 5.48
N GLU A 182 7.85 1.70 6.55
CA GLU A 182 8.73 2.87 6.60
C GLU A 182 10.20 2.56 6.28
N ARG A 183 10.66 1.35 6.61
CA ARG A 183 12.03 0.92 6.30
C ARG A 183 12.34 0.96 4.80
N LEU A 184 11.35 0.78 3.93
CA LEU A 184 11.54 0.89 2.48
C LEU A 184 11.76 2.33 1.99
N PHE A 185 11.53 3.33 2.84
CA PHE A 185 11.80 4.73 2.54
C PHE A 185 13.16 5.22 3.10
N THR A 186 13.87 4.37 3.83
CA THR A 186 15.27 4.60 4.21
C THR A 186 16.21 4.14 3.09
N THR A 187 17.37 4.77 2.96
CA THR A 187 18.36 4.43 1.93
C THR A 187 18.89 3.00 2.08
N ASP A 188 19.25 2.61 3.31
CA ASP A 188 19.77 1.28 3.63
C ASP A 188 18.68 0.21 3.56
N GLY A 189 17.48 0.49 4.06
CA GLY A 189 16.37 -0.43 4.02
C GLY A 189 15.89 -0.73 2.61
N LEU A 190 15.82 0.29 1.75
CA LEU A 190 15.50 0.12 0.32
C LEU A 190 16.58 -0.66 -0.42
N ALA A 191 17.86 -0.36 -0.18
CA ALA A 191 18.97 -1.08 -0.79
C ALA A 191 18.94 -2.57 -0.39
N ALA A 192 18.73 -2.86 0.89
CA ALA A 192 18.63 -4.22 1.40
C ALA A 192 17.41 -4.98 0.82
N ALA A 193 16.25 -4.32 0.72
CA ALA A 193 15.07 -4.92 0.12
C ALA A 193 15.22 -5.18 -1.38
N THR A 194 15.83 -4.24 -2.11
CA THR A 194 16.16 -4.38 -3.54
C THR A 194 17.11 -5.56 -3.75
N GLY A 195 18.18 -5.66 -2.95
CA GLY A 195 19.13 -6.77 -3.03
C GLY A 195 18.47 -8.13 -2.75
N ARG A 196 17.62 -8.22 -1.73
CA ARG A 196 16.83 -9.43 -1.46
C ARG A 196 15.90 -9.78 -2.61
N PHE A 197 15.19 -8.79 -3.17
CA PHE A 197 14.29 -9.01 -4.30
C PHE A 197 15.03 -9.54 -5.52
N LEU A 198 16.15 -8.91 -5.92
CA LEU A 198 16.96 -9.35 -7.07
C LEU A 198 17.57 -10.74 -6.85
N MET A 199 17.97 -11.06 -5.62
CA MET A 199 18.41 -12.41 -5.27
C MET A 199 17.29 -13.43 -5.49
N LEU A 200 16.08 -13.17 -4.99
CA LEU A 200 14.93 -14.04 -5.20
C LEU A 200 14.55 -14.14 -6.69
N PHE A 201 14.59 -13.03 -7.42
CA PHE A 201 14.31 -12.99 -8.85
C PHE A 201 15.25 -13.90 -9.63
N ARG A 202 16.56 -13.79 -9.40
CA ARG A 202 17.58 -14.65 -10.01
C ARG A 202 17.39 -16.13 -9.69
N VAL A 203 16.98 -16.46 -8.46
CA VAL A 203 16.86 -17.85 -8.00
C VAL A 203 15.56 -18.50 -8.49
N LEU A 204 14.45 -17.76 -8.47
CA LEU A 204 13.12 -18.29 -8.77
C LEU A 204 12.76 -18.21 -10.25
N GLN A 205 13.32 -17.23 -10.98
CA GLN A 205 13.01 -16.97 -12.39
C GLN A 205 14.30 -16.68 -13.18
N PRO A 206 15.24 -17.66 -13.27
CA PRO A 206 16.56 -17.42 -13.85
C PRO A 206 16.52 -17.01 -15.32
N GLU A 207 15.62 -17.58 -16.12
CA GLU A 207 15.49 -17.25 -17.56
C GLU A 207 15.11 -15.78 -17.78
N LEU A 208 14.08 -15.30 -17.10
CA LEU A 208 13.67 -13.91 -17.17
C LEU A 208 14.72 -12.96 -16.55
N TYR A 209 15.39 -13.37 -15.48
CA TYR A 209 16.49 -12.60 -14.89
C TYR A 209 17.65 -12.44 -15.88
N GLU A 210 18.06 -13.51 -16.56
CA GLU A 210 19.12 -13.48 -17.57
C GLU A 210 18.78 -12.59 -18.77
N ALA A 211 17.50 -12.54 -19.17
CA ALA A 211 17.02 -11.60 -20.18
C ALA A 211 17.17 -10.14 -19.71
N PHE A 212 16.79 -9.82 -18.47
CA PHE A 212 16.95 -8.48 -17.91
C PHE A 212 18.42 -8.06 -17.81
N GLU A 213 19.32 -8.96 -17.44
CA GLU A 213 20.76 -8.69 -17.40
C GLU A 213 21.34 -8.51 -18.81
N SER A 214 20.91 -9.33 -19.78
CA SER A 214 21.40 -9.26 -21.17
C SER A 214 20.98 -7.95 -21.86
N GLU A 215 19.78 -7.47 -21.54
CA GLU A 215 19.24 -6.20 -22.02
C GLU A 215 19.71 -4.99 -21.17
N GLU A 216 20.54 -5.22 -20.15
CA GLU A 216 21.05 -4.17 -19.24
C GLU A 216 19.93 -3.33 -18.59
N VAL A 217 18.80 -3.97 -18.24
CA VAL A 217 17.64 -3.31 -17.64
C VAL A 217 18.02 -2.78 -16.25
N ASP A 218 18.06 -1.46 -16.08
CA ASP A 218 18.38 -0.85 -14.79
C ASP A 218 17.29 -1.11 -13.75
N ALA A 219 17.58 -2.00 -12.79
CA ALA A 219 16.69 -2.31 -11.67
C ALA A 219 16.27 -1.07 -10.86
N ARG A 220 17.13 -0.04 -10.79
CA ARG A 220 16.84 1.20 -10.05
C ARG A 220 15.70 2.01 -10.68
N ALA A 221 15.43 1.80 -11.96
CA ALA A 221 14.37 2.50 -12.68
C ALA A 221 12.96 2.02 -12.31
N TRP A 222 12.81 0.79 -11.79
CA TRP A 222 11.48 0.19 -11.57
C TRP A 222 11.30 -0.48 -10.21
N VAL A 223 12.30 -1.19 -9.68
CA VAL A 223 12.18 -1.97 -8.43
C VAL A 223 11.77 -1.10 -7.24
N PRO A 224 12.40 0.07 -6.97
CA PRO A 224 11.99 0.92 -5.86
C PRO A 224 10.52 1.34 -5.92
N ALA A 225 10.02 1.64 -7.14
CA ALA A 225 8.65 2.08 -7.32
C ALA A 225 7.64 0.94 -7.09
N TRP A 226 8.01 -0.30 -7.39
CA TRP A 226 7.21 -1.49 -7.08
C TRP A 226 7.17 -1.72 -5.57
N LEU A 227 8.34 -1.77 -4.92
CA LEU A 227 8.50 -2.07 -3.50
C LEU A 227 7.89 -0.98 -2.59
N GLN A 228 8.24 0.29 -2.80
CA GLN A 228 7.75 1.38 -1.96
C GLN A 228 6.26 1.64 -2.16
N GLY A 229 5.79 1.58 -3.41
CA GLY A 229 4.41 1.90 -3.77
C GLY A 229 3.43 0.75 -3.61
N LEU A 230 3.89 -0.44 -3.22
CA LEU A 230 3.11 -1.67 -3.18
C LEU A 230 2.31 -1.90 -4.48
N LEU A 231 2.99 -1.67 -5.61
CA LEU A 231 2.44 -1.73 -6.97
C LEU A 231 1.23 -0.81 -7.26
N GLY A 232 0.81 0.03 -6.32
CA GLY A 232 -0.41 0.83 -6.44
C GLY A 232 -0.37 1.94 -7.50
N ARG A 233 0.78 2.15 -8.15
CA ARG A 233 0.93 3.05 -9.30
C ARG A 233 1.01 2.29 -10.63
N GLN A 234 1.40 1.02 -10.58
CA GLN A 234 1.71 0.21 -11.76
C GLN A 234 0.52 -0.66 -12.16
N LEU A 235 -0.21 -1.19 -11.18
CA LEU A 235 -1.42 -1.97 -11.41
C LEU A 235 -2.64 -1.08 -11.68
N PRO A 236 -3.61 -1.56 -12.49
CA PRO A 236 -4.95 -0.97 -12.54
C PRO A 236 -5.59 -0.90 -11.15
N THR A 237 -6.45 0.08 -10.94
CA THR A 237 -7.06 0.36 -9.62
C THR A 237 -7.68 -0.87 -8.97
N GLU A 238 -8.47 -1.65 -9.72
CA GLU A 238 -9.15 -2.84 -9.18
C GLU A 238 -8.18 -3.95 -8.80
N CYS A 239 -7.12 -4.16 -9.60
CA CYS A 239 -6.04 -5.10 -9.28
C CYS A 239 -5.30 -4.67 -8.01
N SER A 240 -4.97 -3.39 -7.91
CA SER A 240 -4.31 -2.82 -6.73
C SER A 240 -5.18 -2.96 -5.47
N ARG A 241 -6.48 -2.67 -5.55
CA ARG A 241 -7.40 -2.79 -4.41
C ARG A 241 -7.56 -4.24 -3.95
N ARG A 242 -7.73 -5.18 -4.89
CA ARG A 242 -7.78 -6.61 -4.58
C ARG A 242 -6.50 -7.08 -3.90
N LEU A 243 -5.34 -6.62 -4.35
CA LEU A 243 -4.06 -6.95 -3.73
C LEU A 243 -3.97 -6.43 -2.28
N TRP A 244 -4.41 -5.19 -2.06
CA TRP A 244 -4.37 -4.56 -0.75
C TRP A 244 -5.30 -5.23 0.25
N ASP A 245 -6.45 -5.75 -0.18
CA ASP A 245 -7.33 -6.56 0.67
C ASP A 245 -6.57 -7.72 1.35
N THR A 246 -5.64 -8.37 0.63
CA THR A 246 -4.77 -9.42 1.18
C THR A 246 -3.65 -8.85 2.05
N TYR A 247 -2.96 -7.79 1.61
CA TYR A 247 -1.86 -7.19 2.37
C TYR A 247 -2.26 -6.70 3.76
N LEU A 248 -3.47 -6.16 3.90
CA LEU A 248 -3.95 -5.63 5.17
C LEU A 248 -4.36 -6.74 6.16
N THR A 249 -4.54 -8.00 5.72
CA THR A 249 -4.91 -9.10 6.62
C THR A 249 -3.79 -9.48 7.60
N GLY A 250 -2.53 -9.24 7.24
CA GLY A 250 -1.32 -9.42 8.07
C GLY A 250 -1.04 -8.23 9.00
N VAL A 251 -1.99 -7.28 9.06
CA VAL A 251 -2.12 -6.12 9.96
C VAL A 251 -1.41 -6.37 11.28
N ASP A 252 -1.91 -7.18 12.21
CA ASP A 252 -1.36 -7.21 13.59
C ASP A 252 -0.99 -8.61 14.10
N VAL A 253 -0.48 -9.49 13.24
CA VAL A 253 -0.05 -10.83 13.65
C VAL A 253 1.45 -10.98 13.49
N GLU A 254 2.19 -11.02 14.60
CA GLU A 254 3.60 -11.39 14.58
C GLU A 254 3.74 -12.87 14.23
N GLY A 255 4.56 -13.19 13.23
CA GLY A 255 4.99 -14.56 12.94
C GLY A 255 4.05 -15.44 12.09
N GLU A 256 2.78 -15.07 11.89
CA GLU A 256 1.84 -15.88 11.08
C GLU A 256 0.86 -15.01 10.27
N GLY A 257 1.21 -14.69 9.01
CA GLY A 257 0.28 -13.98 8.13
C GLY A 257 0.72 -13.88 6.67
N GLU A 258 -0.27 -13.91 5.77
CA GLU A 258 -0.18 -13.29 4.45
C GLU A 258 -0.38 -11.79 4.67
N GLY A 259 0.61 -10.98 4.28
CA GLY A 259 0.65 -9.54 4.58
C GLY A 259 1.69 -8.85 3.70
N LEU A 260 2.27 -7.74 4.16
CA LEU A 260 3.30 -7.02 3.41
C LEU A 260 4.55 -7.87 3.11
N ASP A 261 4.84 -8.88 3.94
CA ASP A 261 5.96 -9.82 3.70
C ASP A 261 5.77 -10.68 2.44
N LEU A 262 4.54 -10.80 1.94
CA LEU A 262 4.25 -11.47 0.67
C LEU A 262 4.67 -10.61 -0.54
N HIS A 263 4.86 -9.30 -0.36
CA HIS A 263 5.01 -8.36 -1.46
C HIS A 263 6.13 -8.68 -2.46
N PRO A 264 7.37 -9.04 -2.04
CA PRO A 264 8.42 -9.42 -2.97
C PRO A 264 8.03 -10.61 -3.86
N TYR A 265 7.28 -11.56 -3.32
CA TYR A 265 6.81 -12.73 -4.06
C TYR A 265 5.65 -12.40 -5.01
N VAL A 266 4.80 -11.42 -4.66
CA VAL A 266 3.79 -10.89 -5.59
C VAL A 266 4.46 -10.19 -6.77
N CYS A 267 5.50 -9.39 -6.53
CA CYS A 267 6.29 -8.80 -7.60
C CYS A 267 6.83 -9.87 -8.57
N LEU A 268 7.37 -10.98 -8.04
CA LEU A 268 7.81 -12.10 -8.87
C LEU A 268 6.64 -12.80 -9.59
N ALA A 269 5.52 -13.03 -8.92
CA ALA A 269 4.35 -13.65 -9.54
C ALA A 269 3.80 -12.83 -10.72
N ILE A 270 3.86 -11.50 -10.63
CA ILE A 270 3.50 -10.58 -11.72
C ILE A 270 4.52 -10.66 -12.86
N LEU A 271 5.82 -10.71 -12.57
CA LEU A 271 6.84 -10.91 -13.61
C LEU A 271 6.63 -12.23 -14.35
N ASP A 272 6.26 -13.30 -13.64
CA ASP A 272 5.90 -14.60 -14.23
C ASP A 272 4.69 -14.48 -15.16
N CYS A 273 3.64 -13.76 -14.74
CA CYS A 273 2.48 -13.49 -15.59
C CYS A 273 2.86 -12.73 -16.87
N MET A 274 3.84 -11.84 -16.79
CA MET A 274 4.27 -10.97 -17.89
C MET A 274 5.46 -11.54 -18.67
N GLN A 275 5.94 -12.74 -18.31
CA GLN A 275 7.19 -13.29 -18.85
C GLN A 275 7.18 -13.40 -20.37
N GLU A 276 6.11 -13.93 -20.96
CA GLU A 276 5.99 -14.05 -22.43
C GLU A 276 6.16 -12.71 -23.12
N GLN A 277 5.48 -11.66 -22.62
CA GLN A 277 5.59 -10.32 -23.18
C GLN A 277 6.96 -9.68 -22.95
N LEU A 278 7.54 -9.87 -21.76
CA LEU A 278 8.82 -9.27 -21.40
C LEU A 278 9.99 -9.88 -22.19
N LEU A 279 9.97 -11.18 -22.48
CA LEU A 279 11.02 -11.85 -23.26
C LEU A 279 11.03 -11.46 -24.75
N GLU A 280 9.95 -10.84 -25.25
CA GLU A 280 9.80 -10.45 -26.65
C GLU A 280 10.24 -9.00 -26.95
N VAL A 281 10.60 -8.22 -25.93
CA VAL A 281 10.85 -6.77 -26.06
C VAL A 281 12.20 -6.36 -25.49
N GLU A 282 12.75 -5.22 -25.95
CA GLU A 282 14.02 -4.66 -25.47
C GLU A 282 13.84 -3.83 -24.18
N ALA A 283 14.94 -3.48 -23.51
CA ALA A 283 14.91 -2.77 -22.22
C ALA A 283 13.98 -1.54 -22.12
N PRO A 284 13.90 -0.61 -23.09
CA PRO A 284 13.01 0.55 -23.00
C PRO A 284 11.53 0.15 -22.96
N GLU A 285 11.17 -0.89 -23.70
CA GLU A 285 9.81 -1.42 -23.78
C GLU A 285 9.48 -2.27 -22.55
N MET A 286 10.42 -3.07 -22.04
CA MET A 286 10.28 -3.74 -20.74
C MET A 286 9.96 -2.71 -19.64
N LEU A 287 10.73 -1.62 -19.55
CA LEU A 287 10.49 -0.56 -18.55
C LEU A 287 9.13 0.12 -18.73
N ALA A 288 8.65 0.27 -19.97
CA ALA A 288 7.32 0.81 -20.25
C ALA A 288 6.21 -0.13 -19.73
N VAL A 289 6.35 -1.45 -19.95
CA VAL A 289 5.43 -2.48 -19.41
C VAL A 289 5.48 -2.48 -17.88
N LEU A 290 6.66 -2.49 -17.27
CA LEU A 290 6.82 -2.49 -15.81
C LEU A 290 6.31 -1.20 -15.14
N ALA A 291 6.23 -0.09 -15.88
CA ALA A 291 5.67 1.16 -15.39
C ALA A 291 4.13 1.18 -15.41
N HIS A 292 3.51 0.33 -16.23
CA HIS A 292 2.07 0.28 -16.55
C HIS A 292 1.64 -1.16 -16.86
N LEU A 293 1.28 -1.90 -15.81
CA LEU A 293 0.86 -3.30 -15.93
C LEU A 293 -0.58 -3.39 -16.47
N PRO A 294 -0.91 -4.44 -17.24
CA PRO A 294 -2.29 -4.70 -17.67
C PRO A 294 -3.17 -5.15 -16.51
N GLU A 295 -4.45 -5.39 -16.78
CA GLU A 295 -5.30 -6.15 -15.85
C GLU A 295 -4.76 -7.57 -15.69
N LEU A 296 -4.68 -8.02 -14.43
CA LEU A 296 -4.15 -9.33 -14.07
C LEU A 296 -5.16 -10.06 -13.18
N ASP A 297 -5.15 -11.39 -13.26
CA ASP A 297 -5.83 -12.23 -12.27
C ASP A 297 -5.04 -12.18 -10.95
N MET A 298 -5.48 -11.29 -10.06
CA MET A 298 -4.78 -11.06 -8.81
C MET A 298 -4.87 -12.26 -7.85
N ASP A 299 -5.93 -13.07 -7.90
CA ASP A 299 -6.06 -14.26 -7.08
C ASP A 299 -5.03 -15.31 -7.49
N GLN A 300 -4.81 -15.48 -8.79
CA GLN A 300 -3.75 -16.32 -9.31
C GLN A 300 -2.36 -15.79 -8.94
N CYS A 301 -2.12 -14.49 -9.08
CA CYS A 301 -0.87 -13.85 -8.67
C CYS A 301 -0.57 -14.07 -7.18
N ILE A 302 -1.55 -13.86 -6.31
CA ILE A 302 -1.43 -14.06 -4.85
C ILE A 302 -1.15 -15.54 -4.54
N THR A 303 -1.88 -16.45 -5.16
CA THR A 303 -1.68 -17.90 -4.98
C THR A 303 -0.25 -18.31 -5.37
N ARG A 304 0.24 -17.83 -6.52
CA ARG A 304 1.61 -18.09 -6.97
C ARG A 304 2.64 -17.48 -6.03
N ALA A 305 2.39 -16.27 -5.53
CA ALA A 305 3.26 -15.63 -4.54
C ALA A 305 3.37 -16.43 -3.24
N CYS A 306 2.26 -16.99 -2.74
CA CYS A 306 2.28 -17.89 -1.59
C CYS A 306 3.13 -19.14 -1.86
N ASN A 307 3.00 -19.75 -3.04
CA ASN A 307 3.82 -20.89 -3.43
C ASN A 307 5.32 -20.54 -3.48
N TYR A 308 5.70 -19.39 -4.04
CA TYR A 308 7.09 -18.95 -4.05
C TYR A 308 7.65 -18.74 -2.64
N ARG A 309 6.87 -18.11 -1.76
CA ARG A 309 7.27 -17.90 -0.36
C ARG A 309 7.51 -19.23 0.34
N ASP A 310 6.62 -20.18 0.15
CA ASP A 310 6.69 -21.49 0.83
C ASP A 310 7.85 -22.34 0.28
N ASP A 311 8.14 -22.26 -1.03
CA ASP A 311 9.32 -22.86 -1.65
C ASP A 311 10.63 -22.26 -1.11
N VAL A 312 10.72 -20.93 -1.00
CA VAL A 312 11.89 -20.23 -0.46
C VAL A 312 12.14 -20.60 1.01
N LYS A 313 11.08 -20.67 1.82
CA LYS A 313 11.15 -21.16 3.20
C LYS A 313 11.61 -22.62 3.25
N GLY A 314 11.05 -23.49 2.39
CA GLY A 314 11.42 -24.90 2.30
C GLY A 314 12.89 -25.12 1.92
N ARG A 315 13.46 -24.22 1.12
CA ARG A 315 14.87 -24.23 0.71
C ARG A 315 15.82 -23.58 1.73
N GLY A 316 15.32 -22.92 2.76
CA GLY A 316 16.13 -22.18 3.74
C GLY A 316 16.91 -21.02 3.13
N LEU A 317 16.36 -20.38 2.10
CA LEU A 317 17.00 -19.26 1.40
C LEU A 317 16.88 -17.93 2.17
N LEU A 318 15.92 -17.84 3.10
CA LEU A 318 15.64 -16.70 3.97
C LEU A 318 15.16 -17.17 5.34
#